data_AF-A0A371B0F9-F1
#
_entry.id   AF-A0A371B0F9-F1
#
_cell.length_a   1.000
_cell.length_b   1.000
_cell.length_c   1.000
_cell.angle_alpha   90.00
_cell.angle_beta   90.00
_cell.angle_gamma   90.00
#
_symmetry.space_group_name_H-M   'P 1'
#
loop_
_entity.id
_entity.type
_entity.pdbx_description
1 polymer ?
#
loop_
_entity_poly.entity_id
_entity_poly.type
_entity_poly.pdbx_seq_one_letter_code
_entity_poly.pdbx_strand_id
1 'polypeptide(L)'
;MKKPKKSKRPKRDAVSPFRDKIWDLFRSHAEGLDGADVVLALRQAGEEIWAVGIDDVYSAMPHQDDEPLGNAFDITWLTVVCIKLQEIKEGKRPTTRIRGPKAA
;
A
#
# COMPACT_ATOMS: atom_id res chain seq x y z
N MET A 1 -42.44 -8.31 -24.09
CA MET A 1 -42.07 -7.56 -22.86
C MET A 1 -40.64 -7.92 -22.46
N LYS A 2 -39.69 -6.99 -22.53
CA LYS A 2 -38.32 -7.18 -22.02
C LYS A 2 -38.32 -6.90 -20.51
N LYS A 3 -37.89 -7.86 -19.69
CA LYS A 3 -37.79 -7.68 -18.22
C LYS A 3 -36.77 -6.57 -17.92
N PRO A 4 -37.03 -5.63 -16.99
CA PRO A 4 -36.04 -4.65 -16.59
C PRO A 4 -34.86 -5.36 -15.92
N LYS A 5 -33.63 -5.07 -16.41
CA LYS A 5 -32.38 -5.50 -15.75
C LYS A 5 -32.41 -4.96 -14.32
N LYS A 6 -32.40 -5.85 -13.32
CA LYS A 6 -32.21 -5.47 -11.90
C LYS A 6 -30.92 -4.65 -11.81
N SER A 7 -31.02 -3.37 -11.44
CA SER A 7 -29.84 -2.60 -11.07
C SER A 7 -29.25 -3.26 -9.83
N LYS A 8 -27.99 -3.71 -9.92
CA LYS A 8 -27.25 -4.14 -8.74
C LYS A 8 -27.16 -2.91 -7.84
N ARG A 9 -27.70 -2.99 -6.61
CA ARG A 9 -27.46 -1.95 -5.59
C ARG A 9 -25.94 -1.75 -5.49
N PRO A 10 -25.44 -0.51 -5.38
CA PRO A 10 -24.01 -0.29 -5.19
C PRO A 10 -23.59 -1.10 -3.95
N LYS A 11 -22.60 -1.99 -4.13
CA LYS A 11 -21.98 -2.69 -3.00
C LYS A 11 -21.48 -1.60 -2.05
N ARG A 12 -21.87 -1.69 -0.79
CA ARG A 12 -21.45 -0.73 0.23
C ARG A 12 -19.93 -0.87 0.36
N ASP A 13 -19.20 0.19 0.06
CA ASP A 13 -17.75 0.23 0.22
C ASP A 13 -17.42 0.16 1.71
N ALA A 14 -17.08 -1.04 2.17
CA ALA A 14 -16.71 -1.32 3.54
C ALA A 14 -15.23 -1.03 3.81
N VAL A 15 -14.42 -0.82 2.77
CA VAL A 15 -12.98 -0.74 2.89
C VAL A 15 -12.51 0.70 3.04
N SER A 16 -13.12 1.65 2.33
CA SER A 16 -12.74 3.07 2.41
C SER A 16 -12.66 3.61 3.84
N PRO A 17 -13.63 3.38 4.76
CA PRO A 17 -13.51 3.90 6.13
C PRO A 17 -12.27 3.41 6.88
N PHE A 18 -11.83 2.18 6.61
CA PHE A 18 -10.62 1.62 7.21
C PHE A 18 -9.36 2.17 6.52
N ARG A 19 -9.34 2.20 5.18
CA ARG A 19 -8.23 2.79 4.41
C ARG A 19 -7.99 4.26 4.80
N ASP A 20 -9.06 5.04 4.99
CA ASP A 20 -8.98 6.43 5.42
C ASP A 20 -8.32 6.57 6.79
N LYS A 21 -8.56 5.63 7.71
CA LYS A 21 -7.88 5.60 9.02
C LYS A 21 -6.40 5.28 8.91
N ILE A 22 -5.99 4.46 7.93
CA ILE A 22 -4.57 4.23 7.65
C ILE A 22 -3.96 5.49 7.02
N TRP A 23 -4.69 6.22 6.17
CA TRP A 23 -4.24 7.51 5.67
C TRP A 23 -4.07 8.56 6.77
N ASP A 24 -4.99 8.62 7.73
CA ASP A 24 -4.86 9.45 8.93
C ASP A 24 -3.58 9.08 9.71
N LEU A 25 -3.30 7.77 9.86
CA LEU A 25 -2.10 7.26 10.52
C LEU A 25 -0.82 7.64 9.77
N PHE A 26 -0.79 7.47 8.45
CA PHE A 26 0.30 7.92 7.58
C PHE A 26 0.58 9.40 7.82
N ARG A 27 -0.46 10.25 7.82
CA ARG A 27 -0.32 11.69 8.02
C ARG A 27 0.30 11.99 9.39
N SER A 28 -0.19 11.34 10.44
CA SER A 28 0.35 11.48 11.80
C SER A 28 1.82 11.07 11.88
N HIS A 29 2.21 9.97 11.23
CA HIS A 29 3.61 9.54 11.17
C HIS A 29 4.48 10.43 10.28
N ALA A 30 3.94 11.05 9.24
CA ALA A 30 4.68 11.99 8.39
C ALA A 30 4.86 13.37 9.06
N GLU A 31 3.97 13.74 9.99
CA GLU A 31 4.01 15.04 10.66
C GLU A 31 5.34 15.27 11.39
N GLY A 32 6.01 16.38 11.09
CA GLY A 32 7.31 16.75 11.66
C GLY A 32 8.52 16.08 11.00
N LEU A 33 8.34 15.23 9.99
CA LEU A 33 9.43 14.71 9.16
C LEU A 33 9.76 15.65 8.01
N ASP A 34 11.02 15.63 7.57
CA ASP A 34 11.41 16.28 6.32
C ASP A 34 10.80 15.56 5.12
N GLY A 35 10.52 16.29 4.05
CA GLY A 35 9.96 15.73 2.82
C GLY A 35 10.86 14.63 2.22
N ALA A 36 12.18 14.76 2.36
CA ALA A 36 13.12 13.74 1.91
C ALA A 36 13.00 12.43 2.72
N ASP A 37 12.72 12.52 4.03
CA ASP A 37 12.50 11.35 4.88
C ASP A 37 11.19 10.64 4.50
N VAL A 38 10.15 11.39 4.13
CA VAL A 38 8.90 10.81 3.62
C VAL A 38 9.14 10.07 2.30
N VAL A 39 9.87 10.68 1.37
CA VAL A 39 10.24 10.04 0.08
C VAL A 39 11.09 8.79 0.31
N LEU A 40 12.01 8.82 1.27
CA LEU A 40 12.81 7.65 1.64
C LEU A 40 11.92 6.52 2.18
N ALA A 41 10.98 6.81 3.07
CA ALA A 41 10.03 5.82 3.58
C ALA A 41 9.20 5.17 2.46
N LEU A 42 8.70 5.98 1.52
CA LEU A 42 7.93 5.49 0.36
C LEU A 42 8.75 4.55 -0.51
N ARG A 43 10.01 4.93 -0.80
CA ARG A 43 10.93 4.09 -1.57
C ARG A 43 11.21 2.77 -0.87
N GLN A 44 11.53 2.81 0.43
CA GLN A 44 11.83 1.62 1.22
C GLN A 44 10.65 0.67 1.31
N ALA A 45 9.44 1.19 1.49
CA ALA A 45 8.23 0.38 1.49
C ALA A 45 8.02 -0.34 0.15
N GLY A 46 8.21 0.37 -0.96
CA GLY A 46 8.15 -0.23 -2.29
C GLY A 46 9.19 -1.34 -2.48
N GLU A 47 10.44 -1.10 -2.07
CA GLU A 47 11.51 -2.10 -2.13
C GLU A 47 11.21 -3.33 -1.28
N GLU A 48 10.61 -3.17 -0.09
CA GLU A 48 10.23 -4.31 0.75
C GLU A 48 9.09 -5.11 0.15
N ILE A 49 8.03 -4.45 -0.32
CA ILE A 49 6.88 -5.08 -0.99
C ILE A 49 7.33 -5.89 -2.21
N TRP A 50 8.27 -5.35 -2.98
CA TRP A 50 8.90 -6.06 -4.09
C TRP A 50 9.76 -7.24 -3.61
N ALA A 51 10.66 -7.01 -2.63
CA ALA A 51 11.59 -8.03 -2.16
C ALA A 51 10.91 -9.26 -1.55
N VAL A 52 9.74 -9.09 -0.91
CA VAL A 52 8.94 -10.19 -0.36
C VAL A 52 7.97 -10.81 -1.37
N GLY A 53 7.92 -10.29 -2.61
CA GLY A 53 7.12 -10.83 -3.70
C GLY A 53 5.63 -10.49 -3.65
N ILE A 54 5.20 -9.52 -2.83
CA ILE A 54 3.80 -9.08 -2.81
C ILE A 54 3.41 -8.42 -4.14
N ASP A 55 4.34 -7.66 -4.74
CA ASP A 55 4.17 -7.05 -6.05
C ASP A 55 3.94 -8.09 -7.16
N ASP A 56 4.73 -9.18 -7.16
CA ASP A 56 4.58 -10.30 -8.10
C ASP A 56 3.23 -11.01 -7.92
N VAL A 57 2.82 -11.24 -6.66
CA VAL A 57 1.53 -11.87 -6.34
C VAL A 57 0.37 -11.00 -6.84
N TYR A 58 0.43 -9.69 -6.61
CA TYR A 58 -0.58 -8.76 -7.14
C TYR A 58 -0.58 -8.75 -8.68
N SER A 59 0.60 -8.69 -9.29
CA SER A 59 0.80 -8.64 -10.75
C SER A 59 0.38 -9.92 -11.49
N ALA A 60 0.36 -11.06 -10.81
CA ALA A 60 -0.08 -12.34 -11.38
C ALA A 60 -1.60 -12.56 -11.33
N MET A 61 -2.36 -11.70 -10.64
CA MET A 61 -3.80 -11.89 -10.48
C MET A 61 -4.60 -11.48 -11.72
N PRO A 62 -5.55 -12.30 -12.20
CA PRO A 62 -6.31 -12.03 -13.43
C PRO A 62 -7.35 -10.91 -13.32
N HIS A 63 -7.58 -10.35 -12.13
CA HIS A 63 -8.60 -9.33 -11.86
C HIS A 63 -8.03 -8.15 -11.05
N GLN A 64 -6.90 -7.59 -11.47
CA GLN A 64 -6.28 -6.43 -10.79
C GLN A 64 -7.20 -5.21 -10.67
N ASP A 65 -8.09 -5.05 -11.65
CA ASP A 65 -9.09 -3.99 -11.67
C ASP A 65 -10.26 -4.22 -10.69
N ASP A 66 -10.31 -5.38 -10.03
CA ASP A 66 -11.31 -5.65 -9.00
C ASP A 66 -11.04 -4.78 -7.77
N GLU A 67 -12.00 -3.91 -7.46
CA GLU A 67 -11.99 -3.02 -6.29
C GLU A 67 -11.52 -3.71 -4.99
N PRO A 68 -11.96 -4.95 -4.63
CA PRO A 68 -11.44 -5.63 -3.45
C PRO A 68 -9.93 -5.93 -3.48
N LEU A 69 -9.39 -6.28 -4.64
CA LEU A 69 -7.97 -6.61 -4.79
C LEU A 69 -7.11 -5.35 -4.74
N GLY A 70 -7.53 -4.28 -5.43
CA GLY A 70 -6.91 -2.96 -5.33
C GLY A 70 -6.91 -2.44 -3.88
N ASN A 71 -8.04 -2.55 -3.19
CA ASN A 71 -8.15 -2.16 -1.79
C ASN A 71 -7.22 -2.95 -0.86
N ALA A 72 -7.06 -4.25 -1.08
CA ALA A 72 -6.15 -5.08 -0.29
C ALA A 72 -4.68 -4.67 -0.52
N PHE A 73 -4.32 -4.36 -1.76
CA PHE A 73 -2.99 -3.85 -2.10
C PHE A 73 -2.73 -2.47 -1.48
N ASP A 74 -3.67 -1.53 -1.62
CA ASP A 74 -3.59 -0.19 -1.00
C ASP A 74 -3.35 -0.26 0.51
N ILE A 75 -4.14 -1.08 1.21
CA ILE A 75 -4.00 -1.27 2.67
C ILE A 75 -2.62 -1.81 3.01
N THR A 76 -2.16 -2.82 2.27
CA THR A 76 -0.85 -3.44 2.49
C THR A 76 0.25 -2.41 2.32
N TRP A 77 0.21 -1.68 1.20
CA TRP A 77 1.21 -0.67 0.86
C TRP A 77 1.23 0.45 1.90
N LEU A 78 0.08 1.02 2.25
CA LEU A 78 -0.02 2.08 3.26
C LEU A 78 0.47 1.62 4.64
N THR A 79 0.22 0.37 5.00
CA THR A 79 0.68 -0.20 6.27
C THR A 79 2.21 -0.25 6.32
N VAL A 80 2.86 -0.76 5.26
CA VAL A 80 4.32 -0.82 5.19
C VAL A 80 4.93 0.59 5.25
N VAL A 81 4.35 1.55 4.53
CA VAL A 81 4.82 2.96 4.58
C VAL A 81 4.69 3.54 5.98
N CYS A 82 3.58 3.29 6.70
CA CYS A 82 3.42 3.74 8.08
C CYS A 82 4.51 3.17 9.01
N ILE A 83 4.86 1.89 8.84
CA ILE A 83 5.97 1.26 9.57
C ILE A 83 7.28 2.00 9.26
N LYS A 84 7.57 2.31 8.00
CA LYS A 84 8.81 3.03 7.61
C LYS A 84 8.90 4.44 8.16
N LEU A 85 7.80 5.19 8.12
CA LEU A 85 7.77 6.53 8.71
C LEU A 85 8.02 6.47 10.23
N GLN A 86 7.44 5.47 10.91
CA GLN A 86 7.66 5.26 12.34
C GLN A 86 9.12 4.88 12.65
N GLU A 87 9.74 3.98 11.87
CA GLU A 87 11.16 3.62 12.00
C GLU A 87 12.06 4.85 11.86
N ILE A 88 11.82 5.70 10.85
CA ILE A 88 12.58 6.92 10.64
C ILE A 88 12.40 7.91 11.80
N LYS A 89 11.16 8.08 12.31
CA LYS A 89 10.88 8.90 13.51
C LYS A 89 11.65 8.41 14.73
N GLU A 90 11.83 7.11 14.87
CA GLU A 90 12.60 6.49 15.95
C GLU A 90 14.12 6.55 15.73
N GLY A 91 14.59 7.22 14.67
CA GLY A 91 16.01 7.31 14.32
C GLY A 91 16.59 6.03 13.71
N LYS A 92 15.76 5.01 13.49
CA LYS A 92 16.15 3.76 12.82
C LYS A 92 16.07 4.02 11.32
N ARG A 93 17.09 4.65 10.74
CA ARG A 93 17.20 4.80 9.28
C ARG A 93 17.69 3.47 8.70
N PRO A 94 16.81 2.63 8.11
CA PRO A 94 17.25 1.39 7.52
C PRO A 94 18.12 1.74 6.32
N THR A 95 19.32 1.18 6.22
CA THR A 95 20.09 1.28 4.99
C THR A 95 19.50 0.28 4.02
N THR A 96 18.98 0.75 2.88
CA THR A 96 18.54 -0.10 1.79
C THR A 96 19.73 -0.93 1.33
N ARG A 97 19.91 -2.11 1.90
CA ARG A 97 20.90 -3.07 1.41
C ARG A 97 20.25 -3.74 0.21
N ILE A 98 20.39 -3.07 -0.94
CA ILE A 98 20.00 -3.59 -2.24
C ILE A 98 20.71 -4.94 -2.39
N ARG A 99 19.98 -6.05 -2.22
CA ARG A 99 20.41 -7.31 -2.83
C ARG A 99 20.33 -7.05 -4.32
N GLY A 100 21.49 -6.96 -4.97
CA GLY A 100 21.61 -6.84 -6.41
C GLY A 100 20.75 -7.91 -7.11
N PRO A 101 20.36 -7.66 -8.38
CA PRO A 101 19.46 -8.56 -9.10
C PRO A 101 19.94 -10.00 -8.95
N LYS A 102 19.02 -10.91 -8.62
CA LYS A 102 19.31 -12.35 -8.65
C LYS A 102 19.96 -12.64 -9.99
N ALA A 103 21.22 -13.07 -9.96
CA ALA A 103 21.88 -13.58 -11.14
C ALA A 103 20.99 -14.69 -11.71
N ALA A 104 20.65 -14.55 -12.99
CA ALA A 104 19.96 -15.57 -13.78
C ALA A 104 20.78 -16.86 -13.84
#